data_AF-A0A087UG21-F1
#
_entry.id   AF-A0A087UG21-F1
#
_cell.length_a   1.000
_cell.length_b   1.000
_cell.length_c   1.000
_cell.angle_alpha   90.00
_cell.angle_beta   90.00
_cell.angle_gamma   90.00
#
_symmetry.space_group_name_H-M   'P 1'
#
loop_
_entity.id
_entity.type
_entity.pdbx_description
1 polymer ?
#
loop_
_entity_poly.entity_id
_entity_poly.type
_entity_poly.pdbx_seq_one_letter_code
_entity_poly.pdbx_strand_id
1 'polypeptide(L)'
;MNMCPSNKRKLAPELCLKGQVYFIYSTYQNLQELQNKISLLGGKVDEFFSRDITTVLVEDIHLLGYQFTPSELSAKPSYNP
;
A
#
# COMPACT_ATOMS: atom_id res chain seq x y z
N MET A 1 -11.77 15.74 -41.13
CA MET A 1 -11.45 14.84 -40.00
C MET A 1 -10.79 15.69 -38.91
N ASN A 2 -11.52 15.99 -37.84
CA ASN A 2 -10.96 16.74 -36.71
C ASN A 2 -10.17 15.77 -35.84
N MET A 3 -8.84 15.78 -35.97
CA MET A 3 -7.97 15.04 -35.07
C MET A 3 -7.95 15.77 -33.72
N CYS A 4 -8.50 15.15 -32.67
CA CYS A 4 -8.31 15.61 -31.31
C CYS A 4 -6.81 15.55 -30.97
N PRO A 5 -6.16 16.65 -30.57
CA PRO A 5 -4.76 16.61 -30.18
C PRO A 5 -4.67 15.91 -28.82
N SER A 6 -4.32 14.62 -28.83
CA SER A 6 -3.89 13.88 -27.64
C SER A 6 -2.49 14.33 -27.21
N ASN A 7 -2.30 15.65 -27.03
CA ASN A 7 -1.18 16.17 -26.25
C ASN A 7 -1.59 16.12 -24.78
N LYS A 8 -1.82 14.90 -24.25
CA LYS A 8 -1.81 14.69 -22.80
C LYS A 8 -0.39 15.04 -22.37
N ARG A 9 -0.19 16.27 -21.86
CA ARG A 9 1.05 16.64 -21.18
C ARG A 9 1.25 15.57 -20.11
N LYS A 10 2.21 14.66 -20.34
CA LYS A 10 2.62 13.70 -19.31
C LYS A 10 3.01 14.57 -18.12
N LEU A 11 2.28 14.43 -17.00
CA LEU A 11 2.68 15.07 -15.76
C LEU A 11 4.12 14.65 -15.48
N ALA A 12 4.93 15.60 -15.06
CA ALA A 12 6.27 15.28 -14.64
C ALA A 12 6.19 14.28 -13.46
N PRO A 13 7.09 13.29 -13.37
CA PRO A 13 7.02 12.22 -12.35
C PRO A 13 6.82 12.75 -10.92
N GLU A 14 7.44 13.89 -10.60
CA GLU A 14 7.35 14.59 -9.32
C GLU A 14 5.97 15.20 -9.01
N LEU A 15 5.03 15.16 -9.96
CA LEU A 15 3.66 15.67 -9.79
C LEU A 15 2.59 14.57 -9.91
N CYS A 16 3.00 13.30 -9.99
CA CYS A 16 2.07 12.19 -10.18
C CYS A 16 1.01 12.06 -9.07
N LEU A 17 1.33 12.50 -7.85
CA LEU A 17 0.43 12.45 -6.68
C LEU A 17 -0.08 13.83 -6.27
N LYS A 18 0.09 14.85 -7.11
CA LYS A 18 -0.32 16.22 -6.79
C LYS A 18 -1.81 16.29 -6.41
N GLY A 19 -2.08 16.84 -5.24
CA GLY A 19 -3.44 17.02 -4.72
C GLY A 19 -4.02 15.80 -4.00
N GLN A 20 -3.27 14.70 -3.91
CA GLN A 20 -3.66 13.54 -3.10
C GLN A 20 -3.15 13.69 -1.68
N VAL A 21 -4.00 13.33 -0.72
CA VAL A 21 -3.70 13.29 0.70
C VAL A 21 -3.87 11.85 1.19
N TYR A 22 -2.81 11.32 1.78
CA TYR A 22 -2.67 9.95 2.18
C TYR A 22 -2.80 9.79 3.69
N PHE A 23 -3.53 8.77 4.11
CA PHE A 23 -3.46 8.23 5.47
C PHE A 23 -2.82 6.84 5.40
N ILE A 24 -1.84 6.57 6.26
CA ILE A 24 -1.11 5.29 6.29
C ILE A 24 -1.55 4.52 7.53
N TYR A 25 -2.24 3.41 7.33
CA TYR A 25 -2.58 2.45 8.36
C TYR A 25 -1.57 1.29 8.33
N SER A 26 -0.58 1.35 9.24
CA SER A 26 0.48 0.35 9.37
C SER A 26 0.81 0.11 10.83
N THR A 27 1.32 -1.08 11.13
CA THR A 27 1.79 -1.48 12.47
C THR A 27 3.27 -1.19 12.69
N TYR A 28 4.02 -0.83 11.64
CA TYR A 28 5.45 -0.51 11.73
C TYR A 28 5.68 0.93 12.20
N GLN A 29 6.73 1.10 13.00
CA GLN A 29 7.10 2.39 13.58
C GLN A 29 7.92 3.29 12.63
N ASN A 30 8.40 2.77 11.49
CA ASN A 30 9.25 3.52 10.57
C ASN A 30 8.62 3.63 9.18
N LEU A 31 7.81 4.69 9.00
CA LEU A 31 7.17 5.02 7.72
C LEU A 31 7.89 6.16 6.97
N GLN A 32 9.04 6.61 7.45
CA GLN A 32 9.72 7.81 6.96
C GLN A 32 10.05 7.72 5.47
N GLU A 33 10.55 6.56 5.01
CA GLU A 33 10.90 6.36 3.60
C GLU A 33 9.67 6.48 2.69
N LEU A 34 8.55 5.89 3.09
CA LEU A 34 7.30 5.94 2.34
C LEU A 34 6.75 7.37 2.29
N GLN A 35 6.74 8.07 3.43
CA GLN A 35 6.31 9.47 3.53
C GLN A 35 7.17 10.37 2.64
N ASN A 36 8.49 10.16 2.62
CA ASN A 36 9.42 10.90 1.77
C ASN A 36 9.12 10.66 0.28
N LYS A 37 8.86 9.40 -0.12
CA LYS A 37 8.50 9.06 -1.50
C LYS A 37 7.17 9.69 -1.94
N ILE A 38 6.15 9.66 -1.09
CA ILE A 38 4.86 10.31 -1.36
C ILE A 38 5.05 11.82 -1.56
N SER A 39 5.85 12.44 -0.69
CA SER A 39 6.17 13.88 -0.77
C SER A 39 6.94 14.23 -2.05
N LEU A 40 7.92 13.41 -2.43
CA LEU A 40 8.71 13.59 -3.66
C LEU A 40 7.85 13.55 -4.93
N LEU A 41 6.75 12.80 -4.92
CA LEU A 41 5.80 12.69 -6.02
C LEU A 41 4.66 13.72 -5.95
N GLY A 42 4.75 14.68 -5.02
CA GLY A 42 3.80 15.79 -4.87
C GLY A 42 2.56 15.48 -4.03
N GLY A 43 2.50 14.33 -3.38
CA GLY A 43 1.45 13.96 -2.44
C GLY A 43 1.71 14.51 -1.04
N LYS A 44 0.72 14.37 -0.16
CA LYS A 44 0.85 14.69 1.27
C LYS A 44 0.46 13.49 2.11
N VAL A 45 1.10 13.29 3.25
CA VAL A 45 0.67 12.32 4.26
C VAL A 45 0.14 13.08 5.45
N ASP A 46 -1.04 12.70 5.93
CA ASP A 46 -1.64 13.22 7.14
C ASP A 46 -1.54 12.17 8.26
N GLU A 47 -1.29 12.64 9.47
CA GLU A 47 -1.19 11.80 10.66
C GLU A 47 -2.58 11.40 11.17
N PHE A 48 -3.60 12.23 10.92
CA PHE A 48 -4.95 12.02 11.39
C PHE A 48 -5.90 11.63 10.26
N PHE A 49 -6.75 10.65 10.52
CA PHE A 49 -7.78 10.27 9.57
C PHE A 49 -8.88 11.33 9.53
N SER A 50 -8.99 12.03 8.41
CA SER A 50 -9.86 13.20 8.23
C SER A 50 -10.67 13.12 6.92
N ARG A 51 -11.56 14.10 6.69
CA ARG A 51 -12.33 14.20 5.45
C ARG A 51 -11.50 14.62 4.24
N ASP A 52 -10.30 15.14 4.47
CA ASP A 52 -9.41 15.61 3.40
C ASP A 52 -8.56 14.47 2.81
N ILE A 53 -8.59 13.28 3.44
CA ILE A 53 -7.92 12.08 2.95
C ILE A 53 -8.57 11.62 1.64
N THR A 54 -7.75 11.53 0.59
CA THR A 54 -8.18 11.01 -0.72
C THR A 54 -7.81 9.54 -0.91
N THR A 55 -6.78 9.07 -0.20
CA THR A 55 -6.21 7.73 -0.39
C THR A 55 -5.79 7.13 0.95
N VAL A 56 -6.14 5.87 1.19
CA VAL A 56 -5.70 5.11 2.36
C VAL A 56 -4.72 4.03 1.92
N LEU A 57 -3.53 4.01 2.52
CA LEU A 57 -2.58 2.92 2.37
C LEU A 57 -2.73 2.01 3.58
N VAL A 58 -3.17 0.78 3.31
CA VAL A 58 -3.32 -0.26 4.34
C VAL A 58 -2.23 -1.27 4.12
N GLU A 59 -1.48 -1.53 5.17
CA GLU A 59 -0.53 -2.63 5.21
C GLU A 59 -1.25 -3.98 5.18
N ASP A 60 -0.81 -4.87 4.30
CA ASP A 60 -1.33 -6.23 4.25
C ASP A 60 -0.67 -7.10 5.33
N ILE A 61 -1.39 -7.29 6.44
CA ILE A 61 -0.96 -8.09 7.60
C ILE A 61 -1.18 -9.60 7.36
N HIS A 62 -1.86 -10.00 6.27
CA HIS A 62 -2.22 -11.40 6.02
C HIS A 62 -1.02 -12.31 5.72
N LEU A 63 0.18 -11.77 5.47
CA LEU A 63 1.40 -12.56 5.30
C LEU A 63 2.03 -13.06 6.62
N LEU A 64 1.71 -12.46 7.77
CA LEU A 64 2.23 -12.93 9.07
C LEU A 64 1.43 -14.11 9.64
N GLY A 65 0.16 -14.27 9.23
CA GLY A 65 -0.71 -15.37 9.68
C GLY A 65 -0.44 -16.72 9.01
N TYR A 66 0.21 -16.73 7.85
CA TYR A 66 0.48 -17.98 7.09
C TYR A 66 1.73 -18.74 7.54
N GLN A 67 2.58 -18.16 8.39
CA GLN A 67 3.75 -18.87 8.96
C GLN A 67 3.43 -19.65 10.24
N PHE A 68 2.19 -19.58 10.75
CA PHE A 68 1.75 -20.27 11.97
C PHE A 68 0.63 -21.28 11.68
N THR A 69 0.87 -22.22 10.76
CA THR A 69 0.26 -23.54 10.90
C THR A 69 1.33 -24.49 11.45
N PRO A 70 1.25 -24.91 12.72
CA PRO A 70 2.11 -25.98 13.19
C PRO A 70 1.64 -27.26 12.48
N SER A 71 2.32 -27.60 11.39
CA SER A 71 2.25 -28.92 10.79
C SER A 71 2.99 -29.94 11.67
N GLU A 72 2.56 -30.07 12.92
CA GLU A 72 2.96 -31.13 13.86
C GLU A 72 1.73 -31.93 14.33
N LEU A 73 0.75 -32.13 13.45
CA LEU A 73 -0.09 -33.32 13.60
C LEU A 73 0.78 -34.50 13.19
N SER A 74 1.35 -35.20 14.18
CA SER A 74 2.02 -36.47 13.98
C SER A 74 1.06 -37.38 13.21
N ALA A 75 1.31 -37.60 11.93
CA ALA A 75 0.59 -38.60 11.16
C ALA A 75 0.97 -39.96 11.75
N LYS A 76 0.22 -40.42 12.75
CA LYS A 76 0.20 -41.83 13.12
C LYS A 76 -0.58 -42.54 12.01
N PRO A 77 0.05 -43.36 11.16
CA PRO A 77 -0.70 -44.17 10.22
C PRO A 77 -1.51 -45.19 11.03
N SER A 78 -2.83 -45.06 11.03
CA SER A 78 -3.74 -45.98 11.73
C SER A 78 -4.02 -47.25 10.90
N TYR A 79 -2.99 -47.79 10.24
CA TYR A 79 -3.13 -49.03 9.50
C TYR A 79 -1.90 -49.92 9.71
N ASN A 80 -2.09 -50.99 10.49
CA ASN A 80 -1.22 -52.15 10.48
C ASN A 80 -1.93 -53.24 9.65
N PRO A 81 -1.31 -53.77 8.58
CA PRO A 81 -1.84 -54.91 7.83
C PRO A 81 -1.83 -56.20 8.67
#